data_AF-A0A064CDB9-F1
#
_entry.id   AF-A0A064CDB9-F1
#
_cell.length_a   1.000
_cell.length_b   1.000
_cell.length_c   1.000
_cell.angle_alpha   90.00
_cell.angle_beta   90.00
_cell.angle_gamma   90.00
#
_symmetry.space_group_name_H-M   'P 1'
#
loop_
_entity.id
_entity.type
_entity.pdbx_description
1 polymer ?
#
loop_
_entity_poly.entity_id
_entity_poly.type
_entity_poly.pdbx_seq_one_letter_code
_entity_poly.pdbx_strand_id
1 'polypeptide(L)'
;MPSPGGQQSDAKAPDPARPTPSVTPTSKPAPPEPIAPAAANNSDLTKVSIYLDEQSDAYLETVRSAARNTRPRVDATRSAVVRLALTRLADELDAAEVIAELQRNAAGHTGPGRKRG
;
A
#
# COMPACT_ATOMS: atom_id res chain seq x y z
N MET A 1 -61.77 52.01 8.28
CA MET A 1 -60.50 52.30 8.98
C MET A 1 -60.88 52.88 10.33
N PRO A 2 -60.52 52.27 11.48
CA PRO A 2 -59.34 51.43 11.74
C PRO A 2 -59.64 49.94 12.09
N SER A 3 -58.62 49.09 11.92
CA SER A 3 -58.42 47.73 12.50
C SER A 3 -57.55 47.85 13.77
N PRO A 4 -57.34 46.86 14.68
CA PRO A 4 -56.93 45.45 14.46
C PRO A 4 -57.71 44.44 15.34
N GLY A 5 -57.74 43.12 15.14
CA GLY A 5 -56.62 42.16 15.11
C GLY A 5 -56.42 41.56 16.51
N GLY A 6 -56.60 40.25 16.67
CA GLY A 6 -56.26 39.57 17.94
C GLY A 6 -57.01 38.27 18.22
N GLN A 7 -56.61 37.21 17.53
CA GLN A 7 -56.37 35.85 18.05
C GLN A 7 -57.42 35.19 18.97
N GLN A 8 -57.97 34.10 18.42
CA GLN A 8 -58.66 32.99 19.09
C GLN A 8 -58.07 32.63 20.47
N SER A 9 -58.94 32.68 21.47
CA SER A 9 -58.75 32.06 22.77
C SER A 9 -59.39 30.67 22.74
N ASP A 10 -58.59 29.62 22.58
CA ASP A 10 -59.04 28.25 22.85
C ASP A 10 -58.25 27.64 24.02
N ALA A 11 -59.01 27.45 25.10
CA ALA A 11 -59.01 26.30 26.01
C ALA A 11 -57.75 25.95 26.84
N LYS A 12 -57.82 26.35 28.12
CA LYS A 12 -58.03 25.45 29.29
C LYS A 12 -57.12 24.21 29.45
N ALA A 13 -56.12 24.37 30.32
CA ALA A 13 -55.71 23.53 31.47
C ALA A 13 -55.41 22.00 31.32
N PRO A 14 -54.50 21.45 32.16
CA PRO A 14 -53.72 20.23 31.90
C PRO A 14 -54.29 18.97 32.58
N ASP A 15 -53.95 17.79 32.06
CA ASP A 15 -54.03 16.51 32.79
C ASP A 15 -53.17 15.42 32.10
N PRO A 16 -52.84 14.28 32.74
CA PRO A 16 -51.59 14.07 33.45
C PRO A 16 -50.66 13.05 32.74
N ALA A 17 -49.42 12.99 33.23
CA ALA A 17 -48.33 12.14 32.76
C ALA A 17 -48.74 10.68 32.46
N ARG A 18 -48.33 10.18 31.30
CA ARG A 18 -48.31 8.75 30.96
C ARG A 18 -46.90 8.35 30.48
N PRO A 19 -46.32 7.24 30.98
CA PRO A 19 -44.90 6.95 30.81
C PRO A 19 -44.54 6.58 29.37
N THR A 20 -43.34 6.99 28.97
CA THR A 20 -42.70 6.71 27.69
C THR A 20 -42.39 5.22 27.52
N PRO A 21 -42.66 4.60 26.35
CA PRO A 21 -41.95 3.39 25.97
C PRO A 21 -40.52 3.78 25.57
N SER A 22 -39.56 3.42 26.42
CA SER A 22 -38.14 3.50 26.15
C SER A 22 -37.80 2.52 25.03
N VAL A 23 -37.50 3.04 23.84
CA VAL A 23 -37.05 2.23 22.70
C VAL A 23 -35.61 1.81 23.01
N THR A 24 -35.42 0.56 23.44
CA THR A 24 -34.09 -0.01 23.58
C THR A 24 -33.56 -0.33 22.19
N PRO A 25 -32.40 0.22 21.76
CA PRO A 25 -31.85 -0.11 20.47
C PRO A 25 -31.37 -1.57 20.46
N THR A 26 -31.85 -2.32 19.49
CA THR A 26 -31.33 -3.62 19.06
C THR A 26 -29.82 -3.56 18.96
N SER A 27 -29.14 -4.48 19.65
CA SER A 27 -27.69 -4.68 19.57
C SER A 27 -27.29 -4.96 18.13
N LYS A 28 -26.54 -4.04 17.53
CA LYS A 28 -25.92 -4.16 16.22
C LYS A 28 -24.94 -5.36 16.24
N PRO A 29 -24.94 -6.26 15.24
CA PRO A 29 -23.91 -7.28 15.11
C PRO A 29 -22.53 -6.63 15.00
N ALA A 30 -21.56 -7.16 15.76
CA ALA A 30 -20.18 -6.71 15.71
C ALA A 30 -19.63 -6.82 14.27
N PRO A 31 -18.84 -5.84 13.80
CA PRO A 31 -18.14 -5.98 12.53
C PRO A 31 -17.21 -7.20 12.58
N PRO A 32 -17.02 -7.93 11.46
CA PRO A 32 -15.99 -8.95 11.41
C PRO A 32 -14.63 -8.31 11.73
N GLU A 33 -13.89 -8.93 12.64
CA GLU A 33 -12.51 -8.53 12.92
C GLU A 33 -11.70 -8.55 11.62
N PRO A 34 -10.92 -7.49 11.32
CA PRO A 34 -9.95 -7.54 10.25
C PRO A 34 -8.98 -8.68 10.56
N ILE A 35 -8.95 -9.70 9.69
CA ILE A 35 -7.89 -10.70 9.70
C ILE A 35 -6.60 -9.92 9.49
N ALA A 36 -5.79 -9.79 10.54
CA ALA A 36 -4.50 -9.14 10.44
C ALA A 36 -3.69 -9.90 9.37
N PRO A 37 -3.13 -9.23 8.35
CA PRO A 37 -2.25 -9.89 7.41
C PRO A 37 -1.11 -10.55 8.19
N ALA A 38 -0.80 -11.79 7.84
CA ALA A 38 0.29 -12.56 8.43
C ALA A 38 1.52 -11.66 8.55
N ALA A 39 2.09 -11.58 9.76
CA ALA A 39 3.25 -10.78 10.05
C ALA A 39 4.31 -11.02 8.96
N ALA A 40 4.55 -10.00 8.15
CA ALA A 40 5.66 -10.03 7.23
C ALA A 40 6.91 -10.29 8.08
N ASN A 41 7.66 -11.35 7.73
CA ASN A 41 8.93 -11.66 8.37
C ASN A 41 9.81 -10.41 8.27
N ASN A 42 9.82 -9.62 9.35
CA ASN A 42 10.60 -8.40 9.46
C ASN A 42 12.03 -8.84 9.78
N SER A 43 12.69 -9.49 8.82
CA SER A 43 14.15 -9.47 8.77
C SER A 43 14.56 -8.01 8.76
N ASP A 44 15.54 -7.60 9.56
CA ASP A 44 16.03 -6.24 9.55
C ASP A 44 16.54 -5.86 8.15
N LEU A 45 15.76 -5.04 7.44
CA LEU A 45 16.12 -4.57 6.11
C LEU A 45 17.08 -3.39 6.25
N THR A 46 18.27 -3.53 5.67
CA THR A 46 19.18 -2.39 5.49
C THR A 46 18.70 -1.54 4.32
N LYS A 47 18.59 -0.22 4.53
CA LYS A 47 18.22 0.72 3.46
C LYS A 47 19.43 0.97 2.55
N VAL A 48 19.24 0.78 1.24
CA VAL A 48 20.27 0.99 0.21
C VAL A 48 19.70 1.88 -0.90
N SER A 49 20.54 2.77 -1.42
CA SER A 49 20.25 3.55 -2.62
C SER A 49 21.04 2.97 -3.80
N ILE A 50 20.36 2.70 -4.91
CA ILE A 50 20.97 2.18 -6.15
C ILE A 50 20.59 3.06 -7.32
N TYR A 51 21.48 3.16 -8.30
CA TYR A 51 21.20 3.83 -9.57
C TYR A 51 20.84 2.78 -10.61
N LEU A 52 19.75 3.02 -11.32
CA LEU A 52 19.27 2.18 -12.42
C LEU A 52 19.21 3.05 -13.67
N ASP A 53 19.46 2.45 -14.82
CA ASP A 53 19.15 3.09 -16.08
C ASP A 53 17.63 3.13 -16.31
N GLU A 54 17.22 3.92 -17.30
CA GLU A 54 15.81 4.10 -17.65
C GLU A 54 15.14 2.76 -18.05
N GLN A 55 15.88 1.89 -18.74
CA GLN A 55 15.38 0.61 -19.19
C GLN A 55 15.06 -0.33 -18.01
N SER A 56 15.94 -0.40 -17.02
CA SER A 56 15.75 -1.20 -15.81
C SER A 56 14.60 -0.64 -14.96
N ASP A 57 14.49 0.68 -14.81
CA ASP A 57 13.36 1.29 -14.09
C ASP A 57 12.01 1.01 -14.76
N ALA A 58 11.95 1.13 -16.10
CA ALA A 58 10.76 0.82 -16.88
C ALA A 58 10.36 -0.66 -16.76
N TYR A 59 11.33 -1.56 -16.69
CA TYR A 59 11.08 -2.98 -16.44
C TYR A 59 10.45 -3.19 -15.05
N LEU A 60 10.97 -2.56 -13.99
CA LEU A 60 10.41 -2.67 -12.65
C LEU A 60 8.95 -2.17 -12.59
N GLU A 61 8.63 -1.08 -13.29
CA GLU A 61 7.25 -0.59 -13.35
C GLU A 61 6.32 -1.50 -14.16
N THR A 62 6.85 -2.13 -15.21
CA THR A 62 6.12 -3.12 -16.01
C THR A 62 5.73 -4.32 -15.15
N VAL A 63 6.67 -4.87 -14.38
CA VAL A 63 6.42 -5.99 -13.46
C VAL A 63 5.37 -5.61 -12.42
N ARG A 64 5.50 -4.43 -11.82
CA ARG A 64 4.53 -3.91 -10.85
C ARG A 64 3.13 -3.77 -11.44
N SER A 65 3.03 -3.30 -12.68
CA SER A 65 1.77 -3.16 -13.40
C SER A 65 1.14 -4.54 -13.69
N ALA A 66 1.94 -5.50 -14.13
CA ALA A 66 1.49 -6.87 -14.39
C ALA A 66 0.97 -7.55 -13.11
N ALA A 67 1.69 -7.43 -12.00
CA ALA A 67 1.33 -8.05 -10.71
C ALA A 67 -0.03 -7.59 -10.16
N ARG A 68 -0.50 -6.39 -10.52
CA ARG A 68 -1.84 -5.89 -10.14
C ARG A 68 -2.98 -6.63 -10.82
N ASN A 69 -2.68 -7.24 -11.97
CA ASN A 69 -3.63 -7.95 -12.82
C ASN A 69 -3.58 -9.48 -12.60
N THR A 70 -2.62 -10.00 -11.82
CA THR A 70 -2.53 -11.43 -11.49
C THR A 70 -3.47 -11.83 -10.35
N ARG A 71 -3.84 -13.11 -10.30
CA ARG A 71 -4.57 -13.74 -9.18
C ARG A 71 -3.81 -14.98 -8.70
N PRO A 72 -3.40 -15.06 -7.41
CA PRO A 72 -3.56 -14.03 -6.37
C PRO A 72 -2.78 -12.74 -6.70
N ARG A 73 -3.23 -11.62 -6.14
CA ARG A 73 -2.53 -10.34 -6.27
C ARG A 73 -1.23 -10.40 -5.47
N VAL A 74 -0.14 -9.93 -6.07
CA VAL A 74 1.19 -9.88 -5.43
C VAL A 74 1.59 -8.42 -5.27
N ASP A 75 2.09 -8.06 -4.07
CA ASP A 75 2.64 -6.72 -3.83
C ASP A 75 4.08 -6.62 -4.38
N ALA A 76 4.19 -6.54 -5.71
CA ALA A 76 5.45 -6.44 -6.43
C ALA A 76 5.99 -4.99 -6.42
N THR A 77 6.31 -4.48 -5.23
CA THR A 77 7.05 -3.21 -5.10
C THR A 77 8.43 -3.31 -5.77
N ARG A 78 9.00 -2.18 -6.19
CA ARG A 78 10.34 -2.14 -6.83
C ARG A 78 11.40 -2.85 -5.97
N SER A 79 11.40 -2.60 -4.66
CA SER A 79 12.34 -3.25 -3.72
C SER A 79 12.04 -4.75 -3.51
N ALA A 80 10.80 -5.21 -3.67
CA ALA A 80 10.50 -6.64 -3.66
C ALA A 80 11.07 -7.35 -4.89
N VAL A 81 10.91 -6.75 -6.07
CA VAL A 81 11.46 -7.29 -7.33
C VAL A 81 12.99 -7.32 -7.31
N VAL A 82 13.64 -6.25 -6.84
CA VAL A 82 15.11 -6.20 -6.70
C VAL A 82 15.61 -7.27 -5.72
N ARG A 83 14.93 -7.44 -4.57
CA ARG A 83 15.29 -8.50 -3.62
C ARG A 83 15.15 -9.88 -4.23
N LEU A 84 14.05 -10.15 -4.95
CA LEU A 84 13.86 -11.42 -5.65
C LEU A 84 14.98 -11.69 -6.66
N ALA A 85 15.39 -10.67 -7.43
CA ALA A 85 16.47 -10.80 -8.39
C ALA A 85 17.82 -11.11 -7.70
N LEU A 86 18.12 -10.45 -6.58
CA LEU A 86 19.33 -10.72 -5.80
C LEU A 86 19.32 -12.11 -5.16
N THR A 87 18.18 -12.59 -4.68
CA THR A 87 18.05 -13.97 -4.17
C THR A 87 18.34 -14.97 -5.27
N ARG A 88 17.75 -14.80 -6.46
CA ARG A 88 18.01 -15.69 -7.60
C ARG A 88 19.46 -15.65 -8.05
N LEU A 89 20.06 -14.45 -8.09
CA LEU A 89 21.48 -14.31 -8.41
C LEU A 89 22.36 -15.10 -7.44
N ALA A 90 22.05 -15.05 -6.14
CA ALA A 90 22.79 -15.77 -5.11
C ALA A 90 22.54 -17.30 -5.14
N ASP A 91 21.38 -17.73 -5.66
CA ASP A 91 21.08 -19.15 -5.87
C ASP A 91 21.78 -19.71 -7.12
N GLU A 92 22.00 -18.85 -8.13
CA GLU A 92 22.53 -19.23 -9.44
C GLU A 92 24.07 -19.12 -9.53
N LEU A 93 24.67 -18.14 -8.88
CA LEU A 93 26.09 -17.82 -9.02
C LEU A 93 26.79 -17.69 -7.67
N ASP A 94 28.00 -18.23 -7.58
CA ASP A 94 28.90 -17.90 -6.48
C ASP A 94 29.57 -16.52 -6.67
N ALA A 95 30.21 -16.03 -5.61
CA ALA A 95 30.85 -14.72 -5.65
C ALA A 95 31.95 -14.61 -6.71
N ALA A 96 32.70 -15.69 -6.98
CA ALA A 96 33.77 -15.68 -7.97
C ALA A 96 33.21 -15.61 -9.40
N GLU A 97 32.09 -16.29 -9.67
CA GLU A 97 31.38 -16.24 -10.94
C GLU A 97 30.80 -14.85 -11.21
N VAL A 98 30.17 -14.23 -10.21
CA VAL A 98 29.68 -12.83 -10.31
C VAL A 98 30.84 -11.89 -10.64
N ILE A 99 31.98 -12.01 -9.96
CA ILE A 99 33.16 -11.19 -10.25
C ILE A 99 33.66 -11.42 -11.69
N ALA A 100 33.71 -12.67 -12.13
CA ALA A 100 34.15 -13.00 -13.49
C ALA A 100 33.20 -12.40 -14.56
N GLU A 101 31.89 -12.39 -14.32
CA GLU A 101 30.93 -11.73 -15.20
C GLU A 101 31.11 -10.22 -15.25
N LEU A 102 31.27 -9.58 -14.10
CA LEU A 102 31.50 -8.14 -14.03
C LEU A 102 32.78 -7.74 -14.78
N GLN A 103 33.84 -8.55 -14.68
CA GLN A 103 35.08 -8.34 -15.44
C GLN A 103 34.86 -8.50 -16.95
N ARG A 104 34.11 -9.52 -17.39
CA ARG A 104 33.76 -9.70 -18.82
C ARG A 104 32.96 -8.51 -19.36
N ASN A 105 31.96 -8.05 -18.61
CA ASN A 105 31.15 -6.90 -19.00
C ASN A 105 32.00 -5.62 -19.05
N ALA A 106 32.87 -5.39 -18.07
CA ALA A 106 33.78 -4.25 -18.09
C ALA A 106 34.71 -4.29 -19.31
N ALA A 107 35.25 -5.46 -19.67
CA ALA A 107 36.13 -5.63 -20.83
C ALA A 107 35.45 -5.26 -22.16
N GLY A 108 34.13 -5.50 -22.28
CA GLY A 108 33.32 -5.07 -23.44
C GLY A 108 33.08 -3.55 -23.51
N HIS A 109 33.20 -2.85 -22.38
CA HIS A 109 33.06 -1.38 -22.30
C HIS A 109 34.40 -0.65 -22.29
N THR A 110 35.52 -1.36 -22.12
CA THR A 110 36.87 -0.81 -22.25
C THR A 110 37.27 -0.70 -23.73
N GLY A 111 36.61 0.20 -24.46
CA GLY A 111 37.22 0.85 -25.63
C GLY A 111 38.43 1.70 -25.18
N PRO A 112 39.40 1.98 -26.05
CA PRO A 112 40.67 2.57 -25.66
C PRO A 112 40.47 4.01 -25.16
N GLY A 113 40.44 4.22 -23.84
CA GLY A 113 40.30 5.58 -23.32
C GLY A 113 39.93 5.71 -21.85
N ARG A 114 40.85 5.36 -20.95
CA ARG A 114 41.19 6.19 -19.77
C ARG A 114 42.39 5.58 -19.05
N LYS A 115 43.58 6.04 -19.42
CA LYS A 115 44.72 6.02 -18.48
C LYS A 115 44.31 6.86 -17.27
N ARG A 116 44.16 6.23 -16.11
CA ARG A 116 44.21 6.93 -14.83
C ARG A 116 45.69 7.18 -14.57
N GLY A 117 46.18 8.30 -15.13
CA GLY A 117 47.39 8.95 -14.65
C GLY A 117 47.10 9.75 -13.39
#